data_AF-A6T3M7-F1
#
_entry.id   AF-A6T3M7-F1
#
_cell.length_a   1.000
_cell.length_b   1.000
_cell.length_c   1.000
_cell.angle_alpha   90.00
_cell.angle_beta   90.00
_cell.angle_gamma   90.00
#
_symmetry.space_group_name_H-M   'P 1'
#
loop_
_entity.id
_entity.type
_entity.pdbx_description
1 polymer ?
#
loop_
_entity_poly.entity_id
_entity_poly.type
_entity_poly.pdbx_seq_one_letter_code
_entity_poly.pdbx_strand_id
1 'polypeptide(L)' 'MLRWFITIFIAVIVFSAALPWLEKFGIGRLPGDIRFKLFGKTIFLPFASTVLLSTAIFLLARLF' A
#
# COMPACT_ATOMS: atom_id res chain seq x y z
N MET A 1 21.39 -9.35 15.10
CA MET A 1 19.98 -8.94 15.29
C MET A 1 19.74 -7.46 15.05
N LEU A 2 20.57 -6.55 15.59
CA LEU A 2 20.41 -5.09 15.38
C LEU A 2 20.46 -4.63 13.91
N ARG A 3 21.28 -5.31 13.07
CA ARG A 3 21.35 -5.04 11.62
C ARG A 3 19.97 -5.13 10.95
N TRP A 4 19.20 -6.18 11.25
CA TRP A 4 17.84 -6.37 10.73
C TRP A 4 16.86 -5.33 11.26
N PHE A 5 16.99 -4.94 12.52
CA PHE A 5 16.15 -3.90 13.11
C PHE A 5 16.35 -2.55 12.42
N ILE A 6 17.60 -2.18 12.14
CA ILE A 6 17.93 -0.96 11.39
C ILE A 6 17.43 -1.05 9.95
N THR A 7 17.61 -2.19 9.28
CA THR A 7 17.11 -2.39 7.91
C THR A 7 15.60 -2.23 7.84
N ILE A 8 14.84 -2.85 8.74
CA ILE A 8 13.38 -2.75 8.78
C ILE A 8 12.95 -1.31 9.11
N PHE A 9 13.62 -0.66 10.06
CA PHE A 9 13.32 0.73 10.43
C PHE A 9 13.51 1.69 9.25
N ILE A 10 14.63 1.57 8.52
CA ILE A 10 14.90 2.37 7.32
C ILE A 10 13.90 2.02 6.20
N ALA A 11 13.62 0.73 6.00
CA ALA A 11 12.65 0.30 4.98
C ALA A 11 11.26 0.90 5.24
N VAL A 12 10.79 0.88 6.49
CA VAL A 12 9.49 1.46 6.87
C VAL A 12 9.49 2.98 6.65
N ILE A 13 10.58 3.69 6.97
CA ILE A 13 10.69 5.14 6.72
C ILE A 13 10.61 5.43 5.22
N VAL A 14 11.38 4.69 4.40
CA VAL A 14 11.41 4.88 2.95
C VAL A 14 10.06 4.56 2.32
N PHE A 15 9.43 3.45 2.72
CA PHE A 15 8.08 3.10 2.25
C PHE A 15 7.06 4.15 2.66
N SER A 16 7.09 4.62 3.90
CA SER A 16 6.17 5.66 4.39
C SER A 16 6.34 6.99 3.65
N ALA A 17 7.57 7.35 3.29
CA ALA A 17 7.84 8.52 2.46
C ALA A 17 7.41 8.33 0.99
N ALA A 18 7.39 7.08 0.51
CA ALA A 18 6.96 6.72 -0.85
C ALA A 18 5.44 6.53 -0.98
N LEU A 19 4.71 6.35 0.13
CA LEU A 19 3.25 6.20 0.15
C LEU A 19 2.49 7.30 -0.63
N PRO A 20 2.82 8.61 -0.50
CA PRO A 20 2.12 9.68 -1.24
C PRO A 20 2.34 9.60 -2.76
N TRP A 21 3.50 9.11 -3.20
CA TRP A 21 3.78 8.87 -4.62
C TRP A 21 2.99 7.65 -5.12
N LEU A 22 2.85 6.63 -4.27
CA LEU A 22 2.02 5.46 -4.53
C LEU A 22 0.53 5.85 -4.67
N GLU A 23 0.05 6.73 -3.80
CA GLU A 23 -1.31 7.30 -3.89
C GLU A 23 -1.52 8.14 -5.15
N LYS A 24 -0.49 8.86 -5.63
CA LYS A 24 -0.53 9.59 -6.92
C LYS A 24 -0.61 8.65 -8.13
N PHE A 25 -0.04 7.46 -8.04
CA PHE A 25 -0.16 6.41 -9.07
C PHE A 25 -1.55 5.74 -9.09
N GLY A 26 -2.48 6.15 -8.23
CA GLY A 26 -3.85 5.63 -8.21
C GLY A 26 -4.03 4.39 -7.34
N ILE A 27 -2.98 3.91 -6.66
CA ILE A 27 -3.05 2.93 -5.58
C ILE A 27 -3.72 3.64 -4.40
N GLY A 28 -5.04 3.61 -4.41
CA GLY A 28 -5.87 4.20 -3.38
C GLY A 28 -7.09 4.99 -3.87
N ARG A 29 -7.18 5.27 -5.18
CA ARG A 29 -8.30 6.03 -5.79
C ARG A 29 -9.08 5.21 -6.81
N LEU A 30 -8.93 3.89 -6.76
CA LEU A 30 -9.71 2.99 -7.59
C LEU A 30 -11.17 2.95 -7.11
N PRO A 31 -12.15 2.88 -8.03
CA PRO A 31 -13.56 2.70 -7.68
C PRO A 31 -13.72 1.34 -6.97
N GLY A 32 -13.61 1.35 -5.65
CA GLY A 32 -13.53 0.15 -4.81
C GLY A 32 -12.76 0.36 -3.49
N ASP A 33 -11.88 1.37 -3.41
CA ASP A 33 -11.26 1.75 -2.13
C ASP A 33 -12.22 2.66 -1.34
N ILE A 34 -12.80 2.11 -0.27
CA ILE A 34 -13.81 2.79 0.53
C ILE A 34 -13.12 3.84 1.42
N ARG A 35 -13.25 5.11 1.03
CA ARG A 35 -12.94 6.28 1.86
C ARG A 35 -14.23 6.70 2.57
N PHE A 36 -14.38 6.36 3.84
CA PHE A 36 -15.51 6.83 4.64
C PHE A 36 -15.02 7.73 5.76
N LYS A 37 -15.74 8.85 5.97
CA LYS A 37 -15.50 9.77 7.07
C LYS A 37 -16.31 9.27 8.26
N LEU A 38 -15.63 8.85 9.32
CA LEU A 38 -16.25 8.55 10.61
C LEU A 38 -15.70 9.54 11.63
N PHE A 39 -16.57 10.28 12.33
CA PHE A 39 -16.16 11.23 13.38
C PHE A 39 -15.14 12.30 12.92
N GLY A 40 -15.26 12.80 11.69
CA GLY A 40 -14.33 13.79 11.13
C GLY A 40 -12.96 13.21 10.71
N LYS A 41 -12.70 11.93 10.99
CA LYS A 41 -11.50 11.20 10.55
C LYS A 41 -11.81 10.44 9.26
N THR A 42 -11.04 10.71 8.21
CA THR A 42 -11.06 9.91 6.97
C THR A 42 -10.39 8.57 7.25
N ILE A 43 -11.17 7.49 7.30
CA ILE A 43 -10.67 6.13 7.38
C ILE A 43 -10.57 5.60 5.94
N PHE A 44 -9.39 5.07 5.61
CA PHE A 44 -9.08 4.55 4.28
C PHE A 44 -8.95 3.03 4.33
N LEU A 45 -9.81 2.32 3.59
CA LEU A 45 -9.77 0.87 3.47
C LEU A 45 -9.25 0.47 2.07
N PRO A 46 -7.98 0.03 1.94
CA PRO A 46 -7.32 -0.27 0.67
C PRO A 46 -7.69 -1.68 0.13
N PHE A 47 -8.98 -2.01 0.06
CA PHE A 47 -9.43 -3.34 -0.41
C PHE A 47 -9.10 -3.56 -1.89
N ALA A 48 -9.41 -2.59 -2.75
CA ALA A 48 -9.17 -2.73 -4.19
C ALA A 48 -7.66 -2.71 -4.48
N SER A 49 -6.93 -1.83 -3.78
CA SER A 49 -5.47 -1.76 -3.87
C SER A 49 -4.78 -3.08 -3.46
N THR A 50 -5.24 -3.72 -2.37
CA THR A 50 -4.69 -5.01 -1.93
C THR A 50 -4.96 -6.11 -2.95
N VAL A 51 -6.20 -6.20 -3.47
CA VAL A 51 -6.59 -7.22 -4.46
C VAL A 51 -5.82 -7.05 -5.78
N LEU A 52 -5.64 -5.81 -6.25
CA LEU A 52 -4.84 -5.53 -7.45
C LEU A 52 -3.38 -5.94 -7.29
N LEU A 53 -2.77 -5.63 -6.15
CA LEU A 53 -1.38 -5.98 -5.86
C LEU A 53 -1.21 -7.51 -5.79
N SER A 54 -2.12 -8.21 -5.10
CA SER A 54 -2.12 -9.67 -5.05
C SER A 54 -2.32 -10.29 -6.44
N THR A 55 -3.19 -9.72 -7.28
CA THR A 55 -3.43 -10.21 -8.65
C THR A 55 -2.23 -9.97 -9.55
N ALA A 56 -1.56 -8.81 -9.45
CA ALA A 56 -0.35 -8.52 -10.22
C ALA A 56 0.80 -9.45 -9.83
N ILE A 57 1.01 -9.70 -8.54
CA ILE A 57 1.99 -10.67 -8.04
C ILE A 57 1.67 -12.08 -8.55
N PHE A 58 0.40 -12.47 -8.51
CA PHE A 58 -0.04 -13.78 -9.01
C PHE A 58 0.23 -13.94 -10.52
N LEU A 59 -0.04 -12.90 -11.31
CA LEU A 59 0.23 -12.91 -12.75
C LEU A 59 1.73 -12.96 -13.07
N LEU A 60 2.55 -12.22 -12.33
CA LEU A 60 4.01 -12.28 -12.46
C LEU A 60 4.56 -13.66 -12.08
N ALA A 61 4.06 -14.24 -10.99
CA ALA A 61 4.41 -15.61 -10.56
C ALA A 61 3.90 -16.70 -11.50
N ARG A 62 2.94 -16.38 -12.39
CA ARG A 62 2.45 -17.29 -13.44
C ARG A 62 3.27 -17.18 -14.73
N LEU A 63 3.85 -16.01 -14.99
CA LEU A 63 4.65 -15.71 -16.18
C LEU A 63 6.12 -16.14 -16.05
N PHE A 64 6.64 -16.18 -14.83
CA PHE A 64 7.94 -16.75 -14.47
C PHE A 64 7.80 -18.19 -13.97
#